data_AF-A0A820MHB5-F1
#
_entry.id   AF-A0A820MHB5-F1
#
_cell.length_a   1.000
_cell.length_b   1.000
_cell.length_c   1.000
_cell.angle_alpha   90.00
_cell.angle_beta   90.00
_cell.angle_gamma   90.00
#
_symmetry.space_group_name_H-M   'P 1'
#
loop_
_entity.id
_entity.type
_entity.pdbx_description
1 polymer ?
#
loop_
_entity_poly.entity_id
_entity_poly.type
_entity_poly.pdbx_seq_one_letter_code
_entity_poly.pdbx_strand_id
1 'polypeptide(L)'
;STSSRINSTINSNSNQKEIIIERTQAAISRLLGAANVDRILVDRSLVSQGMDSLAALSLYNWLGQETGIFIPLVDLLQGFSIGTIATVIHKKLNERHETVSSTTKEQDLNIDAVNENEIIPSDVSIYTGAENIICLQRTHASDSPIRFCIAE
;
A
#
# COMPACT_ATOMS: atom_id res chain seq x y z
N SER A 1 -37.06 1.97 16.53
CA SER A 1 -36.63 1.83 15.13
C SER A 1 -35.14 2.11 14.89
N THR A 2 -34.26 1.71 15.81
CA THR A 2 -32.81 1.99 15.75
C THR A 2 -31.99 0.92 15.00
N SER A 3 -32.57 -0.23 14.66
CA SER A 3 -31.84 -1.35 14.03
C SER A 3 -31.46 -1.15 12.55
N SER A 4 -32.08 -0.21 11.82
CA SER A 4 -31.84 -0.08 10.37
C SER A 4 -30.53 0.63 10.00
N ARG A 5 -29.99 1.46 10.90
CA ARG A 5 -28.78 2.27 10.61
C ARG A 5 -27.47 1.51 10.90
N ILE A 6 -27.54 0.53 11.80
CA ILE A 6 -26.38 -0.28 12.22
C ILE A 6 -26.07 -1.36 11.19
N ASN A 7 -27.11 -1.97 10.60
CA ASN A 7 -26.94 -3.08 9.64
C ASN A 7 -26.27 -2.63 8.32
N SER A 8 -26.51 -1.40 7.84
CA SER A 8 -25.90 -0.89 6.61
C SER A 8 -24.40 -0.60 6.73
N THR A 9 -23.97 -0.06 7.88
CA THR A 9 -22.55 0.29 8.10
C THR A 9 -21.71 -0.94 8.38
N ILE A 10 -22.25 -1.91 9.13
CA ILE A 10 -21.56 -3.18 9.41
C ILE A 10 -21.34 -3.97 8.11
N ASN A 11 -22.35 -4.02 7.22
CA ASN A 11 -22.25 -4.73 5.95
C ASN A 11 -21.23 -4.08 5.00
N SER A 12 -21.15 -2.75 4.93
CA SER A 12 -20.14 -2.08 4.09
C SER A 12 -18.72 -2.35 4.56
N ASN A 13 -18.47 -2.34 5.87
CA ASN A 13 -17.14 -2.58 6.44
C ASN A 13 -16.72 -4.06 6.30
N SER A 14 -17.65 -5.01 6.51
CA SER A 14 -17.37 -6.42 6.29
C SER A 14 -17.05 -6.71 4.83
N ASN A 15 -17.82 -6.14 3.90
CA ASN A 15 -17.59 -6.30 2.46
C ASN A 15 -16.25 -5.69 2.03
N GLN A 16 -15.89 -4.52 2.56
CA GLN A 16 -14.59 -3.89 2.29
C GLN A 16 -13.42 -4.76 2.76
N LYS A 17 -13.49 -5.31 3.98
CA LYS A 17 -12.45 -6.21 4.50
C LYS A 17 -12.30 -7.46 3.64
N GLU A 18 -13.41 -8.05 3.20
CA GLU A 18 -13.41 -9.25 2.35
C GLU A 18 -12.79 -8.97 0.97
N ILE A 19 -13.09 -7.83 0.34
CA ILE A 19 -12.47 -7.41 -0.91
C ILE A 19 -10.95 -7.22 -0.74
N ILE A 20 -10.51 -6.62 0.37
CA ILE A 20 -9.07 -6.45 0.66
C ILE A 20 -8.39 -7.81 0.80
N ILE A 21 -9.02 -8.77 1.49
CA ILE A 21 -8.51 -10.13 1.64
C ILE A 21 -8.37 -10.79 0.27
N GLU A 22 -9.43 -10.79 -0.54
CA GLU A 22 -9.44 -11.42 -1.87
C GLU A 22 -8.33 -10.86 -2.77
N ARG A 23 -8.21 -9.53 -2.86
CA ARG A 23 -7.18 -8.88 -3.69
C ARG A 23 -5.77 -9.20 -3.19
N THR A 24 -5.56 -9.15 -1.89
CA THR A 24 -4.25 -9.42 -1.27
C THR A 24 -3.87 -10.89 -1.47
N GLN A 25 -4.80 -11.81 -1.29
CA GLN A 25 -4.59 -13.24 -1.51
C GLN A 25 -4.27 -13.56 -2.97
N ALA A 26 -4.99 -12.95 -3.92
CA ALA A 26 -4.70 -13.09 -5.34
C ALA A 26 -3.31 -12.54 -5.72
N ALA A 27 -2.90 -11.39 -5.16
CA ALA A 27 -1.56 -10.84 -5.37
C ALA A 27 -0.47 -11.77 -4.84
N ILE A 28 -0.64 -12.28 -3.61
CA ILE A 28 0.32 -13.20 -2.98
C ILE A 28 0.40 -14.53 -3.73
N SER A 29 -0.73 -15.07 -4.20
CA SER A 29 -0.73 -16.27 -5.03
C SER A 29 0.13 -16.11 -6.28
N ARG A 30 0.09 -14.94 -6.92
CA ARG A 30 0.92 -14.63 -8.10
C ARG A 30 2.39 -14.49 -7.73
N LEU A 31 2.70 -13.79 -6.64
CA LEU A 31 4.07 -13.60 -6.16
C LEU A 31 4.75 -14.92 -5.79
N LEU A 32 4.02 -15.84 -5.16
CA LEU A 32 4.54 -17.14 -4.75
C LEU A 32 4.46 -18.20 -5.85
N GLY A 33 3.96 -17.85 -7.04
CA GLY A 33 3.78 -18.81 -8.15
C GLY A 33 2.81 -19.95 -7.82
N ALA A 34 1.86 -19.73 -6.91
CA ALA A 34 0.90 -20.75 -6.51
C ALA A 34 -0.11 -21.00 -7.64
N ALA A 35 -0.36 -22.28 -7.94
CA ALA A 35 -1.27 -22.69 -9.01
C ALA A 35 -2.74 -22.30 -8.77
N ASN A 36 -3.12 -22.06 -7.51
CA ASN A 36 -4.44 -21.55 -7.14
C ASN A 36 -4.34 -20.69 -5.86
N VAL A 37 -5.22 -19.68 -5.78
CA VAL A 37 -5.39 -18.75 -4.67
C VAL A 37 -5.77 -19.48 -3.38
N ASP A 38 -6.56 -20.55 -3.46
CA ASP A 38 -6.99 -21.36 -2.29
C ASP A 38 -5.83 -22.00 -1.52
N ARG A 39 -4.64 -22.12 -2.13
CA ARG A 39 -3.45 -22.63 -1.43
C ARG A 39 -2.87 -21.64 -0.43
N ILE A 40 -3.21 -20.36 -0.57
CA ILE A 40 -2.76 -19.31 0.33
C ILE A 40 -3.81 -19.14 1.43
N LEU A 41 -3.47 -19.54 2.64
CA LEU A 41 -4.35 -19.46 3.81
C LEU A 41 -4.33 -18.04 4.40
N VAL A 42 -5.52 -17.49 4.62
CA VAL A 42 -5.72 -16.10 5.05
C VAL A 42 -5.24 -15.86 6.49
N ASP A 43 -5.47 -16.82 7.38
CA ASP A 43 -5.16 -16.72 8.81
C ASP A 43 -3.78 -17.28 9.18
N ARG A 44 -2.98 -17.68 8.19
CA ARG A 44 -1.66 -18.26 8.41
C ARG A 44 -0.57 -17.23 8.09
N SER A 45 0.51 -17.26 8.87
CA SER A 45 1.70 -16.43 8.64
C SER A 45 2.21 -16.61 7.22
N LEU A 46 2.44 -15.50 6.51
CA LEU A 46 2.91 -15.52 5.13
C LEU A 46 4.30 -16.16 4.98
N VAL A 47 5.19 -15.94 5.95
CA VAL A 47 6.53 -16.57 5.96
C VAL A 47 6.43 -18.08 6.05
N SER A 48 5.50 -18.59 6.87
CA SER A 48 5.26 -20.03 6.97
C SER A 48 4.67 -20.64 5.69
N GLN A 49 4.18 -19.81 4.78
CA GLN A 49 3.60 -20.19 3.48
C GLN A 49 4.59 -20.01 2.33
N GLY A 50 5.85 -19.66 2.61
CA GLY A 50 6.90 -19.51 1.62
C GLY A 50 7.19 -18.07 1.20
N MET A 51 6.66 -17.07 1.92
CA MET A 51 7.06 -15.69 1.68
C MET A 51 8.49 -15.44 2.17
N ASP A 52 9.34 -14.97 1.27
CA ASP A 52 10.70 -14.54 1.53
C ASP A 52 10.82 -13.00 1.50
N SER A 53 12.03 -12.47 1.65
CA SER A 53 12.31 -11.03 1.65
C SER A 53 11.96 -10.34 0.33
N LEU A 54 12.18 -11.00 -0.81
CA LEU A 54 11.92 -10.41 -2.12
C LEU A 54 10.41 -10.35 -2.38
N ALA A 55 9.70 -11.45 -2.12
CA ALA A 55 8.25 -11.52 -2.21
C ALA A 55 7.59 -10.53 -1.22
N ALA A 56 8.12 -10.40 0.00
CA ALA A 56 7.64 -9.42 0.97
C ALA A 56 7.86 -7.98 0.50
N LEU A 57 8.98 -7.67 -0.16
CA LEU A 57 9.24 -6.35 -0.74
C LEU A 57 8.32 -6.04 -1.93
N SER A 58 8.08 -7.03 -2.79
CA SER A 58 7.10 -6.90 -3.87
C SER A 58 5.69 -6.65 -3.31
N LEU A 59 5.31 -7.36 -2.25
CA LEU A 59 4.05 -7.16 -1.55
C LEU A 59 3.97 -5.77 -0.90
N TYR A 60 5.05 -5.29 -0.28
CA TYR A 60 5.16 -3.95 0.29
C TYR A 60 4.88 -2.87 -0.76
N ASN A 61 5.54 -2.98 -1.92
CA ASN A 61 5.34 -2.03 -3.02
C ASN A 61 3.92 -2.11 -3.55
N TRP A 62 3.39 -3.30 -3.77
CA TRP A 62 2.02 -3.50 -4.25
C TRP A 62 0.98 -2.92 -3.29
N LEU A 63 1.12 -3.16 -1.98
CA LEU A 63 0.24 -2.60 -0.96
C LEU A 63 0.27 -1.07 -0.96
N GLY A 64 1.47 -0.48 -1.05
CA GLY A 64 1.65 0.96 -1.15
C GLY A 64 0.95 1.55 -2.38
N GLN A 65 1.08 0.92 -3.54
CA GLN A 65 0.45 1.38 -4.78
C GLN A 65 -1.07 1.19 -4.79
N GLU A 66 -1.56 0.02 -4.36
CA GLU A 66 -3.00 -0.32 -4.43
C GLU A 66 -3.82 0.38 -3.34
N THR A 67 -3.25 0.59 -2.15
CA THR A 67 -4.00 1.08 -0.97
C THR A 67 -3.49 2.41 -0.42
N GLY A 68 -2.33 2.88 -0.88
CA GLY A 68 -1.63 4.03 -0.30
C GLY A 68 -1.14 3.78 1.13
N ILE A 69 -1.17 2.55 1.63
CA ILE A 69 -0.80 2.19 3.00
C ILE A 69 0.46 1.34 2.95
N PHE A 70 1.51 1.85 3.58
CA PHE A 70 2.75 1.11 3.77
C PHE A 70 2.71 0.37 5.11
N ILE A 71 2.88 -0.95 5.04
CA ILE A 71 3.06 -1.83 6.20
C ILE A 71 4.57 -2.08 6.31
N PRO A 72 5.21 -1.93 7.49
CA PRO A 72 6.65 -2.16 7.60
C PRO A 72 7.05 -3.55 7.08
N LEU A 73 8.11 -3.60 6.27
CA LEU A 73 8.60 -4.86 5.67
C LEU A 73 8.96 -5.90 6.75
N VAL A 74 9.51 -5.43 7.87
CA VAL A 74 9.83 -6.26 9.04
C VAL A 74 8.60 -6.97 9.60
N ASP A 75 7.44 -6.32 9.62
CA ASP A 75 6.20 -6.91 10.14
C ASP A 75 5.70 -8.03 9.24
N LEU A 76 5.80 -7.85 7.92
CA LEU A 76 5.51 -8.90 6.94
C LEU A 76 6.39 -10.13 7.17
N LEU A 77 7.68 -9.92 7.47
CA LEU A 77 8.65 -10.98 7.72
C LEU A 77 8.59 -11.57 9.13
N GLN A 78 7.96 -10.91 10.09
CA GLN A 78 7.75 -11.45 11.45
C GLN A 78 6.49 -12.29 11.59
N GLY A 79 5.75 -12.49 10.50
CA GLY A 79 4.69 -13.49 10.42
C GLY A 79 3.28 -12.93 10.35
N PHE A 80 3.12 -11.73 9.79
CA PHE A 80 1.81 -11.23 9.44
C PHE A 80 1.07 -12.23 8.54
N SER A 81 -0.25 -12.32 8.75
CA SER A 81 -1.18 -13.05 7.91
C SER A 81 -1.94 -12.09 6.98
N ILE A 82 -2.65 -12.61 5.99
CA ILE A 82 -3.51 -11.79 5.11
C ILE A 82 -4.62 -11.14 5.95
N GLY A 83 -5.20 -11.87 6.91
CA GLY A 83 -6.20 -11.34 7.83
C GLY A 83 -5.68 -10.15 8.65
N THR A 84 -4.43 -10.22 9.10
CA THR A 84 -3.75 -9.11 9.80
C THR A 84 -3.57 -7.91 8.89
N ILE A 85 -3.05 -8.11 7.68
CA ILE A 85 -2.86 -7.07 6.67
C ILE A 85 -4.18 -6.37 6.35
N ALA A 86 -5.23 -7.14 6.06
CA ALA A 86 -6.56 -6.60 5.75
C ALA A 86 -7.13 -5.78 6.91
N THR A 87 -6.91 -6.22 8.15
CA THR A 87 -7.34 -5.48 9.34
C THR A 87 -6.59 -4.16 9.50
N VAL A 88 -5.27 -4.15 9.29
CA VAL A 88 -4.44 -2.93 9.34
C VAL A 88 -4.87 -1.94 8.25
N ILE A 89 -5.09 -2.42 7.02
CA ILE A 89 -5.50 -1.59 5.89
C ILE A 89 -6.89 -1.01 6.14
N HIS A 90 -7.85 -1.84 6.51
CA HIS A 90 -9.21 -1.40 6.82
C HIS A 90 -9.24 -0.34 7.94
N LYS A 91 -8.47 -0.56 9.01
CA LYS A 91 -8.36 0.41 10.11
C LYS A 91 -7.79 1.75 9.62
N LYS A 92 -6.67 1.74 8.91
CA LYS A 92 -6.03 2.96 8.40
C LYS A 92 -6.87 3.70 7.36
N LEU A 93 -7.63 2.99 6.54
CA LEU A 93 -8.58 3.61 5.61
C LEU A 93 -9.70 4.31 6.38
N ASN A 94 -10.28 3.68 7.40
CA ASN A 94 -11.32 4.31 8.21
C ASN A 94 -10.82 5.56 8.95
N GLU A 95 -9.60 5.53 9.49
CA GLU A 95 -8.97 6.68 10.15
C GLU A 95 -8.75 7.87 9.18
N ARG A 96 -8.43 7.61 7.90
CA ARG A 96 -8.36 8.67 6.87
C ARG A 96 -9.72 9.30 6.59
N HIS A 97 -10.79 8.51 6.58
CA HIS A 97 -12.14 9.01 6.31
C HIS A 97 -12.70 9.87 7.46
N GLU A 98 -12.33 9.59 8.71
CA GLU A 98 -12.78 10.36 9.87
C GLU A 98 -12.10 11.74 9.98
N THR A 99 -10.85 11.87 9.52
CA THR A 99 -10.08 13.13 9.59
C THR A 99 -10.53 14.20 8.59
N VAL A 100 -11.24 13.80 7.51
CA VAL A 100 -11.68 14.72 6.43
C VAL A 100 -13.04 15.37 6.76
N SER A 101 -13.76 14.90 7.77
CA SER A 101 -15.12 15.40 8.07
C SER A 101 -15.16 16.67 8.94
N SER A 102 -14.01 17.28 9.28
CA SER A 102 -13.91 18.50 10.11
C SER A 102 -13.33 19.74 9.43
N THR A 103 -13.10 19.75 8.11
CA THR A 103 -12.61 20.95 7.40
C THR A 103 -13.46 21.26 6.18
N THR A 104 -14.55 21.99 6.37
CA THR A 104 -15.23 22.74 5.30
C THR A 104 -15.54 24.13 5.82
N LYS A 105 -14.71 25.12 5.46
CA LYS A 105 -15.12 26.50 5.16
C LYS A 105 -13.94 27.31 4.58
N GLU A 106 -14.18 27.82 3.38
CA GLU A 106 -13.58 29.00 2.74
C GLU A 106 -12.11 28.92 2.30
N GLN A 107 -11.90 28.57 1.03
CA GLN A 107 -10.74 29.02 0.25
C GLN A 107 -11.26 29.86 -0.92
N ASP A 108 -11.42 31.14 -0.62
CA ASP A 108 -11.39 32.24 -1.56
C ASP A 108 -10.00 32.28 -2.22
N LEU A 109 -9.95 32.69 -3.48
CA LEU A 109 -8.76 32.71 -4.32
C LEU A 109 -7.74 33.73 -3.77
N ASN A 110 -6.54 33.29 -3.41
CA ASN A 110 -5.38 34.17 -3.39
C ASN A 110 -4.10 33.41 -3.81
N ILE A 111 -3.80 33.51 -5.10
CA ILE A 111 -2.48 33.21 -5.66
C ILE A 111 -1.60 34.37 -5.23
N ASP A 112 -0.74 34.17 -4.21
CA ASP A 112 0.49 34.94 -3.96
C ASP A 112 1.17 34.43 -2.69
N ALA A 113 1.83 33.27 -2.77
CA ALA A 113 2.99 32.91 -1.94
C ALA A 113 3.48 31.51 -2.32
N VAL A 114 4.69 31.45 -2.86
CA VAL A 114 5.44 30.25 -3.20
C VAL A 114 5.61 29.37 -1.94
N ASN A 115 5.13 28.13 -1.97
CA ASN A 115 5.46 27.12 -0.95
C ASN A 115 6.02 25.88 -1.63
N GLU A 116 7.35 25.81 -1.69
CA GLU A 116 8.16 24.86 -2.46
C GLU A 116 8.24 23.47 -1.82
N ASN A 117 7.10 22.84 -1.47
CA ASN A 117 7.09 21.47 -0.94
C ASN A 117 5.94 20.61 -1.48
N GLU A 118 5.37 21.00 -2.61
CA GLU A 118 4.37 20.19 -3.30
C GLU A 118 5.07 19.11 -4.12
N ILE A 119 5.20 17.91 -3.53
CA ILE A 119 5.70 16.73 -4.22
C ILE A 119 4.66 16.36 -5.29
N ILE A 120 4.95 16.74 -6.54
CA ILE A 120 4.14 16.39 -7.71
C ILE A 120 4.26 14.87 -7.92
N PRO A 121 3.16 14.12 -8.08
CA PRO A 121 3.16 12.65 -8.13
C PRO A 121 3.81 12.04 -9.40
N SER A 122 4.51 12.83 -10.20
CA SER A 122 5.28 12.41 -11.37
C SER A 122 6.71 11.92 -11.07
N ASP A 123 7.16 11.97 -9.81
CA ASP A 123 8.53 11.61 -9.41
C ASP A 123 8.73 10.12 -9.03
N VAL A 124 7.72 9.27 -9.25
CA VAL A 124 7.87 7.81 -9.11
C VAL A 124 8.24 7.23 -10.47
N SER A 125 9.54 7.01 -10.68
CA SER A 125 10.06 6.27 -11.83
C SER A 125 9.36 4.92 -11.93
N ILE A 126 8.57 4.74 -12.99
CA ILE A 126 7.83 3.53 -13.32
C ILE A 126 8.88 2.47 -13.68
N TYR A 127 8.90 1.36 -12.94
CA TYR A 127 9.85 0.27 -13.11
C TYR A 127 9.72 -0.36 -14.52
N THR A 128 10.58 0.02 -15.46
CA THR A 128 10.65 -0.65 -16.78
C THR A 128 11.66 -1.80 -16.67
N GLY A 129 11.16 -2.98 -16.30
CA GLY A 129 11.95 -4.16 -15.99
C GLY A 129 12.68 -4.77 -17.19
N ALA A 130 13.84 -4.21 -17.54
CA ALA A 130 14.76 -4.84 -18.48
C ALA A 130 16.25 -4.74 -18.08
N GLU A 131 16.63 -3.90 -17.11
CA GLU A 131 18.02 -3.77 -16.67
C GLU A 131 18.04 -3.62 -15.15
N ASN A 132 18.88 -4.38 -14.43
CA ASN A 132 19.05 -4.36 -12.97
C ASN A 132 19.69 -3.05 -12.46
N ILE A 133 19.16 -1.91 -12.90
CA ILE A 133 19.68 -0.58 -12.59
C ILE A 133 18.56 0.19 -11.90
N ILE A 134 18.71 0.40 -10.59
CA ILE A 134 17.85 1.31 -9.85
C ILE A 134 18.40 2.73 -10.06
N CYS A 135 17.72 3.51 -10.90
CA CYS A 135 18.04 4.92 -11.10
C CYS A 135 17.26 5.79 -10.10
N LEU A 136 17.93 6.25 -9.05
CA LEU A 136 17.40 7.29 -8.17
C LEU A 136 17.86 8.66 -8.70
N GLN A 137 16.94 9.49 -9.17
CA GLN A 137 17.22 10.88 -9.52
C GLN A 137 16.92 11.76 -8.30
N ARG A 138 17.90 12.57 -7.85
CA ARG A 138 17.69 13.55 -6.79
C ARG A 138 17.18 14.85 -7.41
N THR A 139 15.96 15.25 -7.10
CA THR A 139 15.37 16.52 -7.52
C THR A 139 15.70 17.63 -6.50
N HIS A 140 16.96 18.07 -6.48
CA HIS A 140 17.26 19.44 -6.04
C HIS A 140 18.61 19.89 -6.59
N ALA A 141 18.60 21.09 -7.16
CA ALA A 141 19.68 21.69 -7.94
C ALA A 141 21.03 21.74 -7.21
N SER A 142 21.89 20.76 -7.47
CA SER A 142 23.34 20.91 -7.46
C SER A 142 23.97 19.70 -8.15
N ASP A 143 24.65 20.00 -9.25
CA ASP A 143 25.48 19.22 -10.16
C ASP A 143 25.68 17.70 -9.92
N SER A 144 25.40 16.93 -10.98
CA SER A 144 25.61 15.50 -11.24
C SER A 144 24.59 14.48 -10.66
N PRO A 145 23.96 13.63 -11.51
CA PRO A 145 23.12 12.53 -11.06
C PRO A 145 23.99 11.45 -10.39
N ILE A 146 23.68 11.11 -9.15
CA ILE A 146 24.35 10.01 -8.45
C ILE A 146 23.88 8.69 -9.08
N ARG A 147 24.77 7.99 -9.80
CA ARG A 147 24.51 6.63 -10.28
C ARG A 147 24.96 5.63 -9.23
N PHE A 148 24.01 4.86 -8.70
CA PHE A 148 24.32 3.65 -7.93
C PHE A 148 24.30 2.46 -8.89
N CYS A 149 25.48 1.91 -9.18
CA CYS A 149 25.60 0.62 -9.86
C CYS A 149 25.80 -0.45 -8.78
N ILE A 150 24.83 -1.34 -8.60
CA ILE A 150 25.04 -2.58 -7.84
C ILE A 150 25.40 -3.63 -8.89
N ALA A 151 26.67 -4.04 -8.90
CA ALA A 151 27.11 -5.22 -9.64
C ALA A 151 27.05 -6.42 -8.70
N GLU A 152 26.58 -7.57 -9.19
CA GLU A 152 26.87 -8.86 -8.55
C GLU A 152 28.37 -9.17 -8.59
#